data_AF-Q9B6S2-F1
#
_entry.id   AF-Q9B6S2-F1
#
_cell.length_a   1.000
_cell.length_b   1.000
_cell.length_c   1.000
_cell.angle_alpha   90.00
_cell.angle_beta   90.00
_cell.angle_gamma   90.00
#
_symmetry.space_group_name_H-M   'P 1'
#
loop_
_entity.id
_entity.type
_entity.pdbx_description
1 polymer ?
#
loop_
_entity_poly.entity_id
_entity_poly.type
_entity_poly.pdbx_seq_one_letter_code
_entity_poly.pdbx_strand_id
1 'polypeptide(L)' 'LNQTSFITTRPGIFYGQCSEICGANHSYMPIVVESTPLSHFENWSSLLSTS' A
#
# COMPACT_ATOMS: atom_id res chain seq x y z
N LEU A 1 -12.69 13.86 6.82
CA LEU A 1 -13.35 12.87 5.94
C LEU A 1 -12.47 12.73 4.71
N ASN A 2 -11.48 11.83 4.76
CA ASN A 2 -10.43 11.54 3.74
C ASN A 2 -9.21 10.82 4.37
N GLN A 3 -9.14 10.76 5.70
CA GLN A 3 -8.18 9.95 6.43
C GLN A 3 -8.86 8.70 6.97
N THR A 4 -8.16 7.56 6.86
CA THR A 4 -8.52 6.31 7.51
C THR A 4 -7.24 5.69 8.10
N SER A 5 -7.37 4.89 9.14
CA SER A 5 -6.25 4.15 9.74
C SER A 5 -6.35 2.67 9.39
N PHE A 6 -5.20 2.05 9.21
CA PHE A 6 -5.07 0.62 8.96
C PHE A 6 -4.03 0.04 9.92
N ILE A 7 -4.39 -1.05 10.59
CA ILE A 7 -3.51 -1.79 11.50
C ILE A 7 -3.68 -3.27 11.17
N THR A 8 -2.56 -3.98 11.01
CA THR A 8 -2.54 -5.44 10.87
C THR A 8 -1.61 -6.05 11.90
N THR A 9 -1.98 -7.23 12.41
CA THR A 9 -1.23 -7.96 13.43
C THR A 9 -0.27 -8.98 12.83
N ARG A 10 -0.30 -9.19 11.51
CA ARG A 10 0.52 -10.16 10.80
C ARG A 10 1.06 -9.56 9.50
N PRO A 11 2.30 -9.90 9.11
CA PRO A 11 2.81 -9.59 7.78
C PRO A 11 1.91 -10.16 6.69
N GLY A 12 1.82 -9.49 5.54
CA GLY A 12 0.99 -9.91 4.43
C GLY A 12 0.80 -8.84 3.36
N ILE A 13 0.22 -9.24 2.23
CA ILE A 13 -0.11 -8.35 1.10
C ILE A 13 -1.62 -8.18 1.05
N PHE A 14 -2.07 -6.93 1.00
CA PHE A 14 -3.47 -6.53 0.97
C PHE A 14 -3.77 -5.84 -0.37
N TYR A 15 -4.86 -6.27 -1.02
CA TYR A 15 -5.29 -5.74 -2.30
C TYR A 15 -6.58 -4.93 -2.14
N GLY A 16 -6.61 -3.77 -2.77
CA GLY A 16 -7.77 -2.89 -2.86
C GLY A 16 -8.03 -2.46 -4.30
N GLN A 17 -9.21 -1.88 -4.52
CA GLN A 17 -9.62 -1.26 -5.77
C GLN A 17 -10.18 0.12 -5.48
N CYS A 18 -10.21 0.98 -6.50
CA CYS A 18 -10.94 2.24 -6.42
C CYS A 18 -12.44 1.96 -6.17
N SER A 19 -13.04 2.62 -5.18
CA SER A 19 -14.44 2.34 -4.77
C SER A 19 -15.48 3.20 -5.48
N GLU A 20 -15.06 4.16 -6.32
CA GLU A 20 -15.95 5.07 -7.03
C GLU A 20 -15.50 5.20 -8.49
N ILE A 21 -16.46 5.18 -9.41
CA ILE A 21 -16.19 5.30 -10.84
C ILE A 21 -15.52 6.64 -11.12
N CYS A 22 -14.25 6.59 -11.56
CA CYS A 22 -13.40 7.77 -11.77
C CYS A 22 -12.92 7.96 -13.22
N GLY A 23 -13.44 7.17 -14.17
CA GLY A 23 -13.11 7.27 -15.60
C GLY A 23 -13.01 5.91 -16.30
N ALA A 24 -12.65 5.92 -17.59
CA ALA A 24 -12.59 4.72 -18.43
C ALA A 24 -11.61 3.65 -17.91
N ASN A 25 -10.57 4.06 -17.18
CA ASN A 25 -9.56 3.14 -16.63
C ASN A 25 -9.82 2.73 -15.17
N HIS A 26 -11.02 3.00 -14.63
CA HIS A 26 -11.36 2.74 -13.23
C HIS A 26 -11.07 1.30 -12.76
N SER A 27 -11.29 0.30 -13.63
CA SER A 27 -11.00 -1.12 -13.30
C SER A 27 -9.52 -1.49 -13.32
N TYR A 28 -8.65 -0.61 -13.81
CA TYR A 28 -7.20 -0.84 -13.94
C TYR A 28 -6.41 -0.06 -12.88
N MET A 29 -7.01 0.18 -11.72
CA MET A 29 -6.42 0.94 -10.61
C MET A 29 -6.31 0.10 -9.32
N PRO A 30 -5.50 -0.98 -9.32
CA PRO A 30 -5.27 -1.75 -8.11
C PRO A 30 -4.45 -0.94 -7.08
N ILE A 31 -4.79 -1.09 -5.81
CA ILE A 31 -4.02 -0.58 -4.68
C ILE A 31 -3.42 -1.79 -3.96
N VAL A 32 -2.12 -1.76 -3.67
CA VAL A 32 -1.42 -2.81 -2.93
C VAL A 32 -0.77 -2.21 -1.69
N VAL A 33 -1.01 -2.84 -0.54
CA VAL A 33 -0.35 -2.51 0.72
C VAL A 33 0.36 -3.76 1.23
N GLU A 34 1.67 -3.65 1.45
CA GLU A 34 2.45 -4.71 2.10
C GLU A 34 2.67 -4.35 3.57
N SER A 35 2.34 -5.28 4.46
CA SER A 35 2.79 -5.24 5.84
C SER A 35 3.95 -6.20 6.01
N THR A 36 5.05 -5.66 6.51
CA THR A 36 6.32 -6.38 6.69
C THR A 36 6.94 -5.98 8.04
N PRO A 37 7.81 -6.80 8.65
CA PRO A 37 8.53 -6.40 9.86
C PRO A 37 9.37 -5.13 9.63
N LEU A 38 9.54 -4.31 10.68
CA LEU A 38 10.21 -3.02 10.60
C LEU A 38 11.61 -3.09 9.95
N SER A 39 12.39 -4.12 10.27
CA SER A 39 13.73 -4.32 9.71
C SER A 39 13.75 -4.43 8.17
N HIS A 40 12.72 -5.04 7.57
CA HIS A 40 12.58 -5.12 6.12
C HIS A 40 12.22 -3.76 5.52
N PHE A 41 11.32 -3.03 6.18
CA PHE A 41 10.94 -1.68 5.76
C PHE A 41 12.12 -0.69 5.80
N GLU A 42 12.91 -0.70 6.88
CA GLU A 42 14.09 0.15 7.02
C GLU A 42 15.15 -0.14 5.95
N ASN A 43 15.43 -1.42 5.69
CA ASN A 43 16.33 -1.82 4.62
C ASN A 43 15.84 -1.32 3.25
N TRP A 44 14.56 -1.55 2.92
CA TRP A 44 13.95 -1.08 1.68
C TRP A 44 14.02 0.46 1.54
N SER A 45 13.71 1.19 2.61
CA SER A 45 13.77 2.65 2.63
C SER A 45 15.20 3.16 2.39
N SER A 46 16.21 2.49 2.97
CA SER A 46 17.61 2.87 2.77
C SER A 46 18.06 2.78 1.31
N LEU A 47 17.53 1.79 0.55
CA LEU A 47 17.81 1.63 -0.88
C LEU A 47 17.26 2.78 -1.72
N LEU A 48 16.14 3.37 -1.30
CA LEU A 48 15.55 4.55 -1.97
C LEU A 48 16.28 5.85 -1.61
N SER A 49 16.84 5.94 -0.40
CA SER A 49 17.59 7.13 0.05
C SER A 49 18.97 7.26 -0.59
N THR A 50 19.45 6.21 -1.25
CA THR A 50 20.76 6.16 -1.91
C THR A 50 20.69 6.34 -3.42
N SER A 51 19.50 6.61 -3.97
CA SER A 51 19.24 6.86 -5.40
C SER A 51 18.95 8.32 -5.73
#